data_AF-A0A957YVV6-F1
#
_entry.id   AF-A0A957YVV6-F1
#
_cell.length_a   1.000
_cell.length_b   1.000
_cell.length_c   1.000
_cell.angle_alpha   90.00
_cell.angle_beta   90.00
_cell.angle_gamma   90.00
#
_symmetry.space_group_name_H-M   'P 1'
#
loop_
_entity.id
_entity.type
_entity.pdbx_description
1 polymer ?
#
loop_
_entity_poly.entity_id
_entity_poly.type
_entity_poly.pdbx_seq_one_letter_code
_entity_poly.pdbx_strand_id
1 'polypeptide(L)'
;MALTQSLARQIIEVLGSSGTPPTKGVQYFNVGNTSLLDALDQSYLSSYLQDGGAAYKMVIGDYGSGKSHFLYCLRDLAWERGFAVAKVDLSPVETPYNDQRLVYAAVARNLIWHEADESISDEAGLPRFLEGTLQRVVGLANSDELSLETLTHPNYVGLIDTIEDAPIDSLAYKNAVLGYLEARIRDQEERLDALTRWLSGATTTPEDTKTLREIGVTGKITRPNAFRMLRSLAQTVRALSYSGLVLLFDEVDRMASIGGKAEKLATDNLREVIDRCRDELPGALFVYAVPPQFINDIVPRYPALQQRVRAPGRFSRANHFSPQISLEHLDLDENDLMVAIGEKLIPIYELAFGVTLDQRIQYANAAILANVARDVFLDISHRRLFVKAFVTELARQQATEEHLLEEAEAVA
;
A
#
# COMPACT_ATOMS: atom_id res chain seq x y z
N MET A 1 -9.66 0.20 17.82
CA MET A 1 -11.13 0.32 17.71
C MET A 1 -11.73 -1.09 17.73
N ALA A 2 -13.02 -1.26 18.04
CA ALA A 2 -13.65 -2.59 18.10
C ALA A 2 -14.15 -3.01 16.69
N LEU A 3 -13.99 -4.29 16.35
CA LEU A 3 -14.47 -4.86 15.09
C LEU A 3 -16.01 -4.76 15.01
N THR A 4 -16.53 -4.22 13.91
CA THR A 4 -17.98 -4.15 13.64
C THR A 4 -18.47 -5.41 12.92
N GLN A 5 -19.76 -5.73 13.03
CA GLN A 5 -20.36 -6.88 12.32
C GLN A 5 -20.27 -6.76 10.80
N SER A 6 -20.45 -5.56 10.24
CA SER A 6 -20.35 -5.32 8.80
C SER A 6 -18.92 -5.54 8.29
N LEU A 7 -17.90 -5.03 9.01
CA LEU A 7 -16.51 -5.24 8.66
C LEU A 7 -16.11 -6.72 8.83
N ALA A 8 -16.56 -7.38 9.91
CA ALA A 8 -16.34 -8.81 10.11
C ALA A 8 -16.90 -9.63 8.95
N ARG A 9 -18.12 -9.31 8.49
CA ARG A 9 -18.71 -9.96 7.32
C ARG A 9 -17.91 -9.73 6.05
N GLN A 10 -17.46 -8.50 5.80
CA GLN A 10 -16.61 -8.21 4.65
C GLN A 10 -15.30 -8.99 4.70
N ILE A 11 -14.66 -9.11 5.88
CA ILE A 11 -13.44 -9.91 6.06
C ILE A 11 -13.71 -11.36 5.64
N ILE A 12 -14.75 -12.00 6.20
CA ILE A 12 -15.02 -13.42 5.94
C ILE A 12 -15.39 -13.67 4.48
N GLU A 13 -16.24 -12.86 3.87
CA GLU A 13 -16.67 -13.04 2.47
C GLU A 13 -15.49 -12.91 1.49
N VAL A 14 -14.58 -11.96 1.73
CA VAL A 14 -13.38 -11.80 0.90
C VAL A 14 -12.41 -12.97 1.09
N LEU A 15 -12.14 -13.36 2.34
CA LEU A 15 -11.23 -14.47 2.63
C LEU A 15 -11.77 -15.81 2.09
N GLY A 16 -13.07 -16.07 2.25
CA GLY A 16 -13.70 -17.30 1.77
C GLY A 16 -13.78 -17.40 0.24
N SER A 17 -13.96 -16.28 -0.47
CA SER A 17 -14.09 -16.30 -1.93
C SER A 17 -12.75 -16.47 -2.65
N SER A 18 -11.73 -15.69 -2.28
CA SER A 18 -10.45 -15.63 -2.99
C SER A 18 -9.24 -16.07 -2.16
N GLY A 19 -9.36 -16.17 -0.83
CA GLY A 19 -8.23 -16.35 0.09
C GLY A 19 -7.25 -15.17 0.09
N THR A 20 -7.67 -14.01 -0.44
CA THR A 20 -6.85 -12.78 -0.43
C THR A 20 -7.25 -11.90 0.74
N PRO A 21 -6.32 -11.14 1.34
CA PRO A 21 -6.66 -10.22 2.42
C PRO A 21 -7.59 -9.11 1.92
N PRO A 22 -8.63 -8.73 2.69
CA PRO A 22 -9.44 -7.54 2.41
C PRO A 22 -8.60 -6.26 2.53
N THR A 23 -9.08 -5.18 1.92
CA THR A 23 -8.43 -3.86 2.01
C THR A 23 -8.57 -3.22 3.38
N LYS A 24 -9.54 -3.61 4.21
CA LYS A 24 -9.71 -3.11 5.59
C LYS A 24 -9.81 -4.29 6.55
N GLY A 25 -9.35 -4.12 7.79
CA GLY A 25 -9.52 -5.12 8.84
C GLY A 25 -8.44 -6.22 8.89
N VAL A 26 -7.32 -6.06 8.17
CA VAL A 26 -6.21 -7.03 8.19
C VAL A 26 -5.59 -7.18 9.59
N GLN A 27 -5.63 -6.12 10.40
CA GLN A 27 -5.12 -6.11 11.76
C GLN A 27 -5.84 -7.09 12.71
N TYR A 28 -7.09 -7.47 12.41
CA TYR A 28 -7.87 -8.35 13.28
C TYR A 28 -7.45 -9.83 13.19
N PHE A 29 -6.84 -10.23 12.08
CA PHE A 29 -6.36 -11.60 11.85
C PHE A 29 -4.88 -11.66 11.46
N ASN A 30 -4.14 -10.56 11.64
CA ASN A 30 -2.70 -10.54 11.38
C ASN A 30 -1.94 -11.37 12.42
N VAL A 31 -1.02 -12.22 11.93
CA VAL A 31 -0.21 -13.11 12.77
C VAL A 31 1.19 -13.24 12.17
N GLY A 32 2.21 -13.40 13.03
CA GLY A 32 3.52 -13.92 12.66
C GLY A 32 4.49 -12.93 12.01
N ASN A 33 4.11 -11.68 11.78
CA ASN A 33 4.98 -10.67 11.17
C ASN A 33 5.23 -9.45 12.07
N THR A 34 4.89 -9.55 13.35
CA THR A 34 4.99 -8.47 14.33
C THR A 34 6.44 -8.01 14.46
N SER A 35 7.42 -8.91 14.52
CA SER A 35 8.82 -8.49 14.65
C SER A 35 9.33 -7.70 13.44
N LEU A 36 8.83 -8.00 12.24
CA LEU A 36 9.18 -7.30 11.01
C LEU A 36 8.54 -5.91 10.97
N LEU A 37 7.25 -5.81 11.33
CA LEU A 37 6.52 -4.55 11.42
C LEU A 37 7.12 -3.64 12.51
N ASP A 38 7.44 -4.18 13.68
CA ASP A 38 8.09 -3.45 14.77
C ASP A 38 9.47 -2.91 14.37
N ALA A 39 10.24 -3.71 13.61
CA ALA A 39 11.54 -3.28 13.11
C ALA A 39 11.41 -2.13 12.09
N LEU A 40 10.40 -2.19 11.21
CA LEU A 40 10.08 -1.10 10.28
C LEU A 40 9.60 0.15 11.01
N ASP A 41 8.75 -0.02 12.01
CA ASP A 41 8.26 1.10 12.81
C ASP A 41 9.40 1.82 13.52
N GLN A 42 10.14 1.10 14.38
CA GLN A 42 11.17 1.69 15.23
C GLN A 42 12.31 2.31 14.44
N SER A 43 12.74 1.65 13.36
CA SER A 43 13.94 2.05 12.62
C SER A 43 13.65 3.03 11.48
N TYR A 44 12.39 3.12 11.02
CA TYR A 44 12.03 3.92 9.85
C TYR A 44 10.84 4.85 10.11
N LEU A 45 9.65 4.32 10.36
CA LEU A 45 8.42 5.13 10.41
C LEU A 45 8.38 6.09 11.60
N SER A 46 8.85 5.66 12.76
CA SER A 46 8.88 6.45 14.00
C SER A 46 10.17 7.25 14.19
N SER A 47 11.10 7.22 13.24
CA SER A 47 12.40 7.88 13.37
C SER A 47 12.94 8.38 12.02
N TYR A 48 13.81 7.61 11.36
CA TYR A 48 14.64 8.02 10.23
C TYR A 48 13.87 8.72 9.09
N LEU A 49 12.65 8.28 8.78
CA LEU A 49 11.85 8.88 7.71
C LEU A 49 11.23 10.22 8.13
N GLN A 50 10.84 10.39 9.39
CA GLN A 50 10.30 11.67 9.88
C GLN A 50 11.36 12.77 9.81
N ASP A 51 12.62 12.43 10.08
CA ASP A 51 13.78 13.32 10.00
C ASP A 51 14.21 13.65 8.55
N GLY A 52 13.46 13.19 7.55
CA GLY A 52 13.71 13.46 6.13
C GLY A 52 14.61 12.42 5.46
N GLY A 53 14.95 11.33 6.14
CA GLY A 53 15.59 10.17 5.55
C GLY A 53 14.68 9.48 4.54
N ALA A 54 15.28 8.61 3.73
CA ALA A 54 14.58 7.86 2.70
C ALA A 54 15.11 6.44 2.61
N ALA A 55 14.22 5.48 2.36
CA ALA A 55 14.58 4.07 2.34
C ALA A 55 13.80 3.29 1.29
N TYR A 56 14.35 2.14 0.93
CA TYR A 56 13.63 1.13 0.16
C TYR A 56 13.74 -0.24 0.82
N LYS A 57 12.73 -1.08 0.59
CA LYS A 57 12.63 -2.47 1.05
C LYS A 57 12.03 -3.34 -0.06
N MET A 58 12.39 -4.61 -0.04
CA MET A 58 11.87 -5.67 -0.90
C MET A 58 11.26 -6.73 -0.01
N VAL A 59 9.95 -6.92 -0.13
CA VAL A 59 9.21 -7.98 0.54
C VAL A 59 9.21 -9.19 -0.37
N ILE A 60 9.87 -10.26 0.09
CA ILE A 60 10.15 -11.46 -0.69
C ILE A 60 9.29 -12.59 -0.17
N GLY A 61 8.53 -13.22 -1.06
CA GLY A 61 7.80 -14.44 -0.75
C GLY A 61 7.06 -14.98 -1.97
N ASP A 62 6.78 -16.28 -1.98
CA ASP A 62 6.09 -16.92 -3.09
C ASP A 62 4.64 -16.44 -3.27
N TYR A 63 3.99 -16.86 -4.35
CA TYR A 63 2.57 -16.59 -4.56
C TYR A 63 1.74 -17.17 -3.39
N GLY A 64 0.81 -16.38 -2.86
CA GLY A 64 0.02 -16.80 -1.70
C GLY A 64 0.75 -16.79 -0.34
N SER A 65 2.02 -16.38 -0.27
CA SER A 65 2.78 -16.29 1.01
C SER A 65 2.34 -15.15 1.93
N GLY A 66 1.41 -14.28 1.49
CA GLY A 66 0.94 -13.13 2.29
C GLY A 66 1.63 -11.81 1.99
N LYS A 67 2.27 -11.64 0.82
CA LYS A 67 2.86 -10.35 0.39
C LYS A 67 1.88 -9.18 0.50
N SER A 68 0.72 -9.28 -0.16
CA SER A 68 -0.31 -8.23 -0.11
C SER A 68 -0.82 -8.01 1.32
N HIS A 69 -0.92 -9.07 2.13
CA HIS A 69 -1.31 -8.99 3.54
C HIS A 69 -0.30 -8.17 4.34
N PHE A 70 0.99 -8.46 4.18
CA PHE A 70 2.07 -7.70 4.81
C PHE A 70 2.07 -6.23 4.36
N LEU A 71 1.84 -5.95 3.07
CA LEU A 71 1.73 -4.57 2.58
C LEU A 71 0.54 -3.82 3.22
N TYR A 72 -0.62 -4.47 3.39
CA TYR A 72 -1.75 -3.84 4.09
C TYR A 72 -1.45 -3.60 5.57
N CYS A 73 -0.77 -4.53 6.26
CA CYS A 73 -0.35 -4.32 7.65
C CYS A 73 0.63 -3.13 7.76
N LEU A 74 1.57 -3.01 6.83
CA LEU A 74 2.50 -1.90 6.79
C LEU A 74 1.81 -0.57 6.47
N ARG A 75 0.79 -0.57 5.60
CA ARG A 75 -0.04 0.60 5.31
C ARG A 75 -0.75 1.08 6.57
N ASP A 76 -1.40 0.18 7.30
CA ASP A 76 -2.13 0.53 8.52
C ASP A 76 -1.18 1.11 9.57
N LEU A 77 -0.02 0.47 9.75
CA LEU A 77 1.05 0.99 10.59
C LEU A 77 1.55 2.38 10.13
N ALA A 78 1.68 2.60 8.82
CA ALA A 78 2.09 3.90 8.28
C ALA A 78 1.04 4.99 8.57
N TRP A 79 -0.25 4.68 8.45
CA TRP A 79 -1.33 5.60 8.81
C TRP A 79 -1.35 5.93 10.30
N GLU A 80 -1.14 4.95 11.17
CA GLU A 80 -0.99 5.17 12.63
C GLU A 80 0.18 6.11 12.96
N ARG A 81 1.20 6.16 12.10
CA ARG A 81 2.35 7.07 12.20
C ARG A 81 2.19 8.37 11.40
N GLY A 82 1.02 8.63 10.82
CA GLY A 82 0.71 9.86 10.09
C GLY A 82 1.35 9.97 8.71
N PHE A 83 1.72 8.86 8.08
CA PHE A 83 2.23 8.85 6.70
C PHE A 83 1.08 8.82 5.69
N ALA A 84 1.26 9.48 4.56
CA ALA A 84 0.44 9.22 3.39
C ALA A 84 0.91 7.92 2.72
N VAL A 85 -0.02 7.16 2.13
CA VAL A 85 0.31 5.88 1.51
C VAL A 85 -0.24 5.83 0.09
N ALA A 86 0.57 5.36 -0.87
CA ALA A 86 0.09 4.94 -2.17
C ALA A 86 0.34 3.44 -2.35
N LYS A 87 -0.71 2.68 -2.69
CA LYS A 87 -0.58 1.25 -3.04
C LYS A 87 -0.78 1.08 -4.54
N VAL A 88 0.27 0.70 -5.23
CA VAL A 88 0.28 0.52 -6.68
C VAL A 88 0.44 -0.95 -7.01
N ASP A 89 -0.54 -1.51 -7.69
CA ASP A 89 -0.41 -2.85 -8.29
C ASP A 89 0.33 -2.69 -9.63
N LEU A 90 1.51 -3.30 -9.74
CA LEU A 90 2.35 -3.15 -10.92
C LEU A 90 1.99 -4.17 -12.00
N SER A 91 1.49 -3.67 -13.13
CA SER A 91 1.10 -4.43 -14.31
C SER A 91 2.07 -4.13 -15.46
N PRO A 92 2.56 -5.16 -16.19
CA PRO A 92 3.34 -4.98 -17.42
C PRO A 92 2.68 -4.06 -18.46
N VAL A 93 1.35 -3.97 -18.46
CA VAL A 93 0.54 -3.24 -19.44
C VAL A 93 0.17 -1.85 -18.95
N GLU A 94 -0.31 -1.73 -17.71
CA GLU A 94 -0.88 -0.48 -17.19
C GLU A 94 0.15 0.41 -16.49
N THR A 95 1.14 -0.21 -15.86
CA THR A 95 2.19 0.46 -15.07
C THR A 95 3.55 -0.15 -15.41
N PRO A 96 3.98 -0.06 -16.69
CA PRO A 96 5.21 -0.68 -17.13
C PRO A 96 6.38 -0.10 -16.35
N TYR A 97 7.08 -0.99 -15.66
CA TYR A 97 8.30 -0.77 -14.88
C TYR A 97 9.39 0.02 -15.61
N ASN A 98 9.27 0.10 -16.93
CA ASN A 98 10.22 0.68 -17.85
C ASN A 98 9.94 2.17 -18.15
N ASP A 99 8.86 2.76 -17.59
CA ASP A 99 8.45 4.15 -17.81
C ASP A 99 8.22 4.91 -16.50
N GLN A 100 9.20 5.74 -16.11
CA GLN A 100 9.11 6.58 -14.91
C GLN A 100 7.89 7.51 -14.90
N ARG A 101 7.41 7.97 -16.08
CA ARG A 101 6.20 8.79 -16.17
C ARG A 101 4.99 8.00 -15.73
N LEU A 102 4.89 6.74 -16.17
CA LEU A 102 3.77 5.87 -15.81
C LEU A 102 3.84 5.43 -14.35
N VAL A 103 5.04 5.25 -13.79
CA VAL A 103 5.22 5.04 -12.34
C VAL A 103 4.72 6.24 -11.53
N TYR A 104 5.14 7.47 -11.88
CA TYR A 104 4.61 8.67 -11.23
C TYR A 104 3.08 8.74 -11.34
N ALA A 105 2.54 8.54 -12.55
CA ALA A 105 1.10 8.61 -12.77
C ALA A 105 0.34 7.53 -11.99
N ALA A 106 0.93 6.34 -11.83
CA ALA A 106 0.37 5.28 -11.00
C ALA A 106 0.36 5.65 -9.52
N VAL A 107 1.44 6.21 -9.00
CA VAL A 107 1.51 6.71 -7.61
C VAL A 107 0.47 7.81 -7.40
N ALA A 108 0.41 8.80 -8.29
CA ALA A 108 -0.56 9.89 -8.18
C ALA A 108 -2.01 9.39 -8.21
N ARG A 109 -2.34 8.40 -9.04
CA ARG A 109 -3.70 7.82 -9.09
C ARG A 109 -4.05 6.94 -7.90
N ASN A 110 -3.06 6.33 -7.24
CA ASN A 110 -3.28 5.39 -6.15
C ASN A 110 -2.86 5.93 -4.78
N LEU A 111 -2.61 7.24 -4.66
CA LEU A 111 -2.41 7.89 -3.37
C LEU A 111 -3.73 7.82 -2.60
N ILE A 112 -3.71 7.22 -1.42
CA ILE A 112 -4.92 6.96 -0.64
C ILE A 112 -5.17 8.13 0.30
N TRP A 113 -6.35 8.73 0.19
CA TRP A 113 -6.92 9.55 1.25
C TRP A 113 -7.59 8.64 2.27
N HIS A 114 -7.08 8.67 3.50
CA HIS A 114 -7.51 7.84 4.60
C HIS A 114 -7.81 8.72 5.81
N GLU A 115 -8.92 8.43 6.49
CA GLU A 115 -9.30 9.04 7.75
C GLU A 115 -9.45 7.94 8.81
N ALA A 116 -9.14 8.29 10.06
CA ALA A 116 -9.22 7.35 11.18
C ALA A 116 -10.66 6.92 11.50
N ASP A 117 -11.65 7.70 11.06
CA ASP A 117 -13.06 7.36 11.14
C ASP A 117 -13.40 6.29 10.09
N GLU A 118 -13.62 5.04 10.53
CA GLU A 118 -13.95 3.93 9.63
C GLU A 118 -15.26 4.11 8.85
N SER A 119 -16.14 5.04 9.26
CA SER A 119 -17.34 5.40 8.48
C SER A 119 -16.99 6.12 7.17
N ILE A 120 -15.81 6.72 7.09
CA ILE A 120 -15.26 7.33 5.90
C ILE A 120 -14.57 6.23 5.07
N SER A 121 -14.98 6.12 3.81
CA SER A 121 -14.37 5.17 2.88
C SER A 121 -13.03 5.70 2.41
N ASP A 122 -12.05 4.80 2.26
CA ASP A 122 -10.76 5.17 1.67
C ASP A 122 -10.98 5.48 0.19
N GLU A 123 -10.42 6.59 -0.28
CA GLU A 123 -10.52 7.01 -1.67
C GLU A 123 -9.13 7.20 -2.27
N ALA A 124 -8.99 6.95 -3.57
CA ALA A 124 -7.70 7.01 -4.26
C ALA A 124 -7.61 8.20 -5.22
N GLY A 125 -6.42 8.77 -5.31
CA GLY A 125 -6.06 9.82 -6.25
C GLY A 125 -5.54 11.07 -5.56
N LEU A 126 -4.46 11.63 -6.08
CA LEU A 126 -3.84 12.86 -5.60
C LEU A 126 -4.84 14.03 -5.53
N PRO A 127 -5.71 14.27 -6.53
CA PRO A 127 -6.76 15.30 -6.44
C PRO A 127 -7.67 15.10 -5.21
N ARG A 128 -8.17 13.88 -5.01
CA ARG A 128 -9.02 13.54 -3.86
C ARG A 128 -8.28 13.66 -2.53
N PHE A 129 -7.02 13.25 -2.49
CA PHE A 129 -6.14 13.41 -1.32
C PHE A 129 -5.92 14.89 -0.95
N LEU A 130 -5.72 15.76 -1.94
CA LEU A 130 -5.62 17.21 -1.72
C LEU A 130 -6.93 17.79 -1.19
N GLU A 131 -8.06 17.42 -1.80
CA GLU A 131 -9.39 17.87 -1.38
C GLU A 131 -9.74 17.42 0.04
N GLY A 132 -9.58 16.13 0.35
CA GLY A 132 -9.85 15.59 1.67
C GLY A 132 -8.93 16.17 2.73
N THR A 133 -7.66 16.39 2.39
CA THR A 133 -6.71 17.10 3.29
C THR A 133 -7.14 18.55 3.52
N LEU A 134 -7.57 19.26 2.47
CA LEU A 134 -8.09 20.62 2.60
C LEU A 134 -9.29 20.64 3.55
N GLN A 135 -10.29 19.79 3.32
CA GLN A 135 -11.48 19.63 4.17
C GLN A 135 -11.11 19.37 5.63
N ARG A 136 -10.17 18.46 5.88
CA ARG A 136 -9.65 18.17 7.24
C ARG A 136 -9.00 19.41 7.87
N VAL A 137 -8.14 20.11 7.13
CA VAL A 137 -7.41 21.29 7.63
C VAL A 137 -8.35 22.43 8.01
N VAL A 138 -9.41 22.66 7.24
CA VAL A 138 -10.39 23.73 7.51
C VAL A 138 -11.55 23.29 8.42
N GLY A 139 -11.51 22.06 8.95
CA GLY A 139 -12.49 21.57 9.92
C GLY A 139 -13.84 21.12 9.32
N LEU A 140 -13.88 20.81 8.02
CA LEU A 140 -15.08 20.40 7.27
C LEU A 140 -15.13 18.89 7.00
N ALA A 141 -14.47 18.07 7.83
CA ALA A 141 -14.40 16.62 7.62
C ALA A 141 -15.77 15.92 7.61
N ASN A 142 -16.82 16.53 8.19
CA ASN A 142 -18.14 15.91 8.39
C ASN A 142 -19.35 16.66 7.77
N SER A 143 -19.21 17.92 7.28
CA SER A 143 -20.21 18.62 6.45
C SER A 143 -19.79 20.05 6.09
N ASP A 144 -20.55 20.60 5.13
CA ASP A 144 -20.55 21.91 4.46
C ASP A 144 -19.45 22.12 3.41
N GLU A 145 -19.92 22.37 2.18
CA GLU A 145 -19.13 22.59 0.99
C GLU A 145 -18.09 23.69 1.19
N LEU A 146 -16.93 23.51 0.56
CA LEU A 146 -15.93 24.56 0.47
C LEU A 146 -16.58 25.80 -0.13
N SER A 147 -16.62 26.89 0.65
CA SER A 147 -17.17 28.18 0.22
C SER A 147 -16.05 29.21 0.01
N LEU A 148 -16.39 30.34 -0.61
CA LEU A 148 -15.42 31.45 -0.78
C LEU A 148 -14.85 31.98 0.55
N GLU A 149 -15.55 31.79 1.67
CA GLU A 149 -15.03 32.13 3.00
C GLU A 149 -13.82 31.27 3.40
N THR A 150 -13.68 30.08 2.81
CA THR A 150 -12.51 29.22 3.00
C THR A 150 -11.22 29.93 2.60
N LEU A 151 -11.25 30.82 1.59
CA LEU A 151 -10.06 31.55 1.14
C LEU A 151 -9.46 32.48 2.19
N THR A 152 -10.25 32.91 3.18
CA THR A 152 -9.80 33.76 4.29
C THR A 152 -9.71 33.00 5.61
N HIS A 153 -10.03 31.70 5.61
CA HIS A 153 -9.96 30.86 6.80
C HIS A 153 -8.51 30.74 7.30
N PRO A 154 -8.21 30.97 8.60
CA PRO A 154 -6.83 30.97 9.12
C PRO A 154 -6.05 29.68 8.80
N ASN A 155 -6.69 28.52 8.90
CA ASN A 155 -6.03 27.24 8.59
C ASN A 155 -5.76 27.07 7.09
N TYR A 156 -6.60 27.65 6.22
CA TYR A 156 -6.33 27.63 4.78
C TYR A 156 -5.15 28.56 4.45
N VAL A 157 -5.14 29.77 4.98
CA VAL A 157 -4.02 30.71 4.81
C VAL A 157 -2.71 30.08 5.29
N GLY A 158 -2.69 29.51 6.50
CA GLY A 158 -1.50 28.83 7.01
C GLY A 158 -1.08 27.60 6.17
N LEU A 159 -2.02 26.87 5.59
CA LEU A 159 -1.73 25.78 4.65
C LEU A 159 -1.05 26.29 3.39
N ILE A 160 -1.56 27.38 2.81
CA ILE A 160 -0.99 28.01 1.61
C ILE A 160 0.42 28.53 1.90
N ASP A 161 0.60 29.30 2.97
CA ASP A 161 1.92 29.80 3.41
C ASP A 161 2.92 28.64 3.55
N THR A 162 2.49 27.54 4.18
CA THR A 162 3.34 26.33 4.35
C THR A 162 3.74 25.70 3.01
N ILE A 163 2.81 25.59 2.04
CA ILE A 163 3.11 25.04 0.71
C ILE A 163 4.01 25.99 -0.10
N GLU A 164 3.80 27.29 0.03
CA GLU A 164 4.61 28.32 -0.63
C GLU A 164 6.06 28.30 -0.13
N ASP A 165 6.27 28.18 1.18
CA ASP A 165 7.60 28.10 1.80
C ASP A 165 8.27 26.72 1.64
N ALA A 166 7.49 25.66 1.39
CA ALA A 166 8.03 24.32 1.23
C ALA A 166 9.02 24.22 0.04
N PRO A 167 10.12 23.45 0.18
CA PRO A 167 11.14 23.31 -0.86
C PRO A 167 10.71 22.34 -1.99
N ILE A 168 9.49 22.48 -2.50
CA ILE A 168 8.94 21.66 -3.59
C ILE A 168 9.76 21.90 -4.87
N ASP A 169 10.41 20.85 -5.35
CA ASP A 169 11.44 20.90 -6.42
C ASP A 169 10.93 21.48 -7.75
N SER A 170 9.70 21.15 -8.14
CA SER A 170 9.08 21.68 -9.35
C SER A 170 8.14 22.84 -9.05
N LEU A 171 8.50 24.05 -9.48
CA LEU A 171 7.62 25.23 -9.39
C LEU A 171 6.27 25.01 -10.09
N ALA A 172 6.27 24.38 -11.27
CA ALA A 172 5.03 24.04 -11.98
C ALA A 172 4.14 23.08 -11.17
N TYR A 173 4.76 22.20 -10.36
CA TYR A 173 4.02 21.28 -9.49
C TYR A 173 3.43 22.01 -8.29
N LYS A 174 4.23 22.86 -7.64
CA LYS A 174 3.76 23.73 -6.55
C LYS A 174 2.57 24.57 -6.99
N ASN A 175 2.68 25.24 -8.14
CA ASN A 175 1.60 26.04 -8.72
C ASN A 175 0.36 25.20 -9.04
N ALA A 176 0.54 23.95 -9.49
CA ALA A 176 -0.59 23.07 -9.76
C ALA A 176 -1.33 22.67 -8.47
N VAL A 177 -0.61 22.41 -7.38
CA VAL A 177 -1.22 22.13 -6.07
C VAL A 177 -1.97 23.35 -5.54
N LEU A 178 -1.31 24.52 -5.49
CA LEU A 178 -1.93 25.77 -5.03
C LEU A 178 -3.16 26.13 -5.86
N GLY A 179 -3.02 26.08 -7.19
CA GLY A 179 -4.09 26.34 -8.13
C GLY A 179 -5.24 25.33 -8.01
N TYR A 180 -4.97 24.08 -7.65
CA TYR A 180 -6.01 23.06 -7.45
C TYR A 180 -6.84 23.35 -6.21
N LEU A 181 -6.18 23.68 -5.09
CA LEU A 181 -6.86 24.05 -3.84
C LEU A 181 -7.73 25.30 -4.03
N GLU A 182 -7.21 26.34 -4.69
CA GLU A 182 -7.99 27.55 -4.98
C GLU A 182 -9.14 27.28 -5.95
N ALA A 183 -8.89 26.56 -7.05
CA ALA A 183 -9.92 26.21 -8.03
C ALA A 183 -11.05 25.39 -7.41
N ARG A 184 -10.73 24.54 -6.42
CA ARG A 184 -11.73 23.73 -5.71
C ARG A 184 -12.65 24.58 -4.84
N ILE A 185 -12.12 25.58 -4.16
CA ILE A 185 -12.87 26.51 -3.32
C ILE A 185 -13.73 27.46 -4.18
N ARG A 186 -13.22 27.87 -5.34
CA ARG A 186 -13.92 28.78 -6.27
C ARG A 186 -14.86 28.08 -7.25
N ASP A 187 -14.97 26.75 -7.16
CA ASP A 187 -15.77 25.91 -8.05
C ASP A 187 -15.46 26.13 -9.55
N GLN A 188 -14.17 26.21 -9.88
CA GLN A 188 -13.69 26.43 -11.25
C GLN A 188 -13.52 25.08 -11.98
N GLU A 189 -14.64 24.46 -12.36
CA GLU A 189 -14.68 23.10 -12.95
C GLU A 189 -13.66 22.89 -14.09
N GLU A 190 -13.61 23.80 -15.08
CA GLU A 190 -12.68 23.69 -16.21
C GLU A 190 -11.21 23.64 -15.75
N ARG A 191 -10.87 24.46 -14.76
CA ARG A 191 -9.51 24.52 -14.20
C ARG A 191 -9.21 23.29 -13.35
N LEU A 192 -10.18 22.82 -12.56
CA LEU A 192 -10.07 21.58 -11.79
C LEU A 192 -9.81 20.38 -12.68
N ASP A 193 -10.53 20.28 -13.79
CA ASP A 193 -10.37 19.23 -14.79
C ASP A 193 -8.95 19.21 -15.38
N ALA A 194 -8.47 20.38 -15.82
CA ALA A 194 -7.12 20.52 -16.38
C ALA A 194 -6.03 20.17 -15.35
N LEU A 195 -6.18 20.63 -14.11
CA LEU A 195 -5.25 20.35 -13.01
C LEU A 195 -5.28 18.89 -12.58
N THR A 196 -6.47 18.28 -12.50
CA THR A 196 -6.66 16.86 -12.20
C THR A 196 -5.91 15.99 -13.21
N ARG A 197 -6.07 16.27 -14.51
CA ARG A 197 -5.34 15.55 -15.57
C ARG A 197 -3.83 15.73 -15.42
N TRP A 198 -3.36 16.96 -15.20
CA TRP A 198 -1.94 17.26 -15.10
C TRP A 198 -1.28 16.63 -13.87
N LEU A 199 -1.87 16.81 -12.68
CA LEU A 199 -1.40 16.24 -11.41
C LEU A 199 -1.39 14.71 -11.45
N SER A 200 -2.37 14.10 -12.10
CA SER A 200 -2.43 12.63 -12.26
C SER A 200 -1.46 12.07 -13.30
N GLY A 201 -0.71 12.93 -14.00
CA GLY A 201 0.18 12.52 -15.09
C GLY A 201 -0.55 12.04 -16.34
N ALA A 202 -1.84 12.36 -16.48
CA ALA A 202 -2.63 12.06 -17.67
C ALA A 202 -2.28 13.00 -18.83
N THR A 203 -2.70 12.64 -20.03
CA THR A 203 -2.51 13.49 -21.22
C THR A 203 -3.39 14.72 -21.13
N THR A 204 -2.78 15.90 -21.22
CA THR A 204 -3.50 17.18 -21.30
C THR A 204 -3.77 17.59 -22.75
N THR A 205 -4.93 18.21 -22.96
CA THR A 205 -5.35 18.80 -24.23
C THR A 205 -4.67 20.15 -24.48
N PRO A 206 -4.73 20.71 -25.70
CA PRO A 206 -4.25 22.08 -25.96
C PRO A 206 -4.98 23.14 -25.13
N GLU A 207 -6.27 22.94 -24.85
CA GLU A 207 -7.10 23.82 -24.02
C GLU A 207 -6.65 23.75 -22.57
N ASP A 208 -6.50 22.54 -22.00
CA ASP A 208 -5.93 22.34 -20.66
C ASP A 208 -4.59 23.09 -20.55
N THR A 209 -3.73 22.97 -21.57
CA THR A 209 -2.41 23.61 -21.57
C THR A 209 -2.49 25.14 -21.54
N LYS A 210 -3.52 25.74 -22.15
CA LYS A 210 -3.75 27.19 -22.09
C LYS A 210 -4.16 27.60 -20.68
N THR A 211 -5.18 26.95 -20.12
CA THR A 211 -5.71 27.21 -18.78
C THR A 211 -4.64 27.03 -17.70
N LEU A 212 -3.80 25.99 -17.81
CA LEU A 212 -2.70 25.71 -16.88
C LEU A 212 -1.58 26.78 -16.94
N ARG A 213 -1.27 27.31 -18.12
CA ARG A 213 -0.24 28.34 -18.28
C ARG A 213 -0.59 29.65 -17.60
N GLU A 214 -1.88 29.99 -17.53
CA GLU A 214 -2.38 31.21 -16.89
C GLU A 214 -2.06 31.25 -15.39
N ILE A 215 -1.93 30.09 -14.75
CA ILE A 215 -1.57 29.93 -13.33
C ILE A 215 -0.13 29.42 -13.15
N GLY A 216 0.71 29.53 -14.18
CA GLY A 216 2.13 29.18 -14.11
C GLY A 216 2.43 27.68 -14.06
N VAL A 217 1.48 26.81 -14.41
CA VAL A 217 1.71 25.37 -14.59
C VAL A 217 2.19 25.14 -16.01
N THR A 218 3.49 24.85 -16.15
CA THR A 218 4.17 24.78 -17.46
C THR A 218 4.75 23.40 -17.75
N GLY A 219 4.74 23.03 -19.03
CA GLY A 219 5.29 21.77 -19.50
C GLY A 219 4.38 20.57 -19.22
N LYS A 220 4.79 19.41 -19.75
CA LYS A 220 4.13 18.12 -19.54
C LYS A 220 4.98 17.25 -18.62
N ILE A 221 4.34 16.31 -17.92
CA ILE A 221 5.04 15.25 -17.22
C ILE A 221 5.52 14.23 -18.26
N THR A 222 6.82 13.98 -18.26
CA THR A 222 7.57 13.19 -19.24
C THR A 222 8.56 12.29 -18.50
N ARG A 223 9.12 11.28 -19.17
CA ARG A 223 10.11 10.39 -18.55
C ARG A 223 11.27 11.16 -17.86
N PRO A 224 11.91 12.17 -18.49
CA PRO A 224 13.05 12.86 -17.87
C PRO A 224 12.72 13.65 -16.60
N ASN A 225 11.48 14.12 -16.43
CA ASN A 225 11.08 14.93 -15.27
C ASN A 225 10.17 14.19 -14.28
N ALA A 226 9.80 12.94 -14.55
CA ALA A 226 8.87 12.18 -13.72
C ALA A 226 9.38 11.98 -12.29
N PHE A 227 10.68 11.70 -12.13
CA PHE A 227 11.26 11.57 -10.80
C PHE A 227 11.21 12.89 -10.01
N ARG A 228 11.44 14.03 -10.68
CA ARG A 228 11.26 15.36 -10.08
C ARG A 228 9.81 15.59 -9.64
N MET A 229 8.82 15.10 -10.39
CA MET A 229 7.42 15.18 -9.97
C MET A 229 7.14 14.29 -8.75
N LEU A 230 7.72 13.09 -8.69
CA LEU A 230 7.60 12.20 -7.53
C LEU A 230 8.23 12.81 -6.27
N ARG A 231 9.38 13.48 -6.42
CA ARG A 231 9.99 14.28 -5.34
C ARG A 231 9.08 15.42 -4.90
N SER A 232 8.53 16.17 -5.86
CA SER A 232 7.60 17.26 -5.58
C SER A 232 6.36 16.77 -4.82
N LEU A 233 5.85 15.58 -5.16
CA LEU A 233 4.78 14.92 -4.42
C LEU A 233 5.19 14.61 -2.97
N ALA A 234 6.33 13.96 -2.75
CA ALA A 234 6.80 13.62 -1.40
C ALA A 234 6.98 14.88 -0.52
N GLN A 235 7.51 15.96 -1.10
CA GLN A 235 7.67 17.24 -0.41
C GLN A 235 6.31 17.90 -0.13
N THR A 236 5.36 17.82 -1.06
CA THR A 236 3.99 18.31 -0.87
C THR A 236 3.30 17.56 0.26
N VAL A 237 3.39 16.23 0.30
CA VAL A 237 2.83 15.41 1.39
C VAL A 237 3.35 15.86 2.75
N ARG A 238 4.65 16.15 2.88
CA ARG A 238 5.22 16.70 4.12
C ARG A 238 4.72 18.12 4.43
N ALA A 239 4.61 18.98 3.43
CA ALA A 239 4.04 20.33 3.59
C ALA A 239 2.57 20.29 4.06
N LEU A 240 1.84 19.23 3.70
CA LEU A 240 0.48 18.94 4.16
C LEU A 240 0.43 18.32 5.58
N SER A 241 1.53 18.40 6.34
CA SER A 241 1.67 17.88 7.71
C SER A 241 1.57 16.37 7.88
N TYR A 242 1.81 15.58 6.82
CA TYR A 242 2.05 14.15 6.96
C TYR A 242 3.52 13.88 7.29
N SER A 243 3.79 12.82 8.05
CA SER A 243 5.15 12.40 8.45
C SER A 243 6.05 12.06 7.26
N GLY A 244 5.45 11.63 6.16
CA GLY A 244 6.14 11.23 4.94
C GLY A 244 5.23 10.46 3.98
N LEU A 245 5.84 9.75 3.03
CA LEU A 245 5.15 9.02 1.98
C LEU A 245 5.61 7.56 1.92
N VAL A 246 4.70 6.61 2.12
CA VAL A 246 4.97 5.19 1.91
C VAL A 246 4.41 4.76 0.56
N LEU A 247 5.25 4.16 -0.27
CA LEU A 247 4.92 3.69 -1.61
C LEU A 247 5.01 2.18 -1.64
N LEU A 248 3.86 1.52 -1.71
CA LEU A 248 3.73 0.07 -1.71
C LEU A 248 3.48 -0.40 -3.14
N PHE A 249 4.40 -1.18 -3.67
CA PHE A 249 4.33 -1.73 -5.02
C PHE A 249 4.11 -3.25 -4.93
N ASP A 250 2.93 -3.71 -5.34
CA ASP A 250 2.57 -5.13 -5.38
C ASP A 250 2.72 -5.71 -6.79
N GLU A 251 2.74 -7.05 -6.89
CA GLU A 251 2.78 -7.82 -8.16
C GLU A 251 4.01 -7.57 -9.08
N VAL A 252 5.18 -7.32 -8.49
CA VAL A 252 6.45 -7.21 -9.24
C VAL A 252 6.84 -8.52 -9.94
N ASP A 253 6.25 -9.65 -9.52
CA ASP A 253 6.46 -10.98 -10.11
C ASP A 253 6.09 -11.05 -11.60
N ARG A 254 5.13 -10.23 -12.06
CA ARG A 254 4.81 -10.14 -13.49
C ARG A 254 5.99 -9.62 -14.32
N MET A 255 7.01 -8.99 -13.72
CA MET A 255 8.25 -8.64 -14.44
C MET A 255 8.98 -9.85 -15.02
N ALA A 256 8.94 -10.99 -14.32
CA ALA A 256 9.59 -12.22 -14.77
C ALA A 256 9.01 -12.76 -16.09
N SER A 257 7.77 -12.40 -16.41
CA SER A 257 7.14 -12.75 -17.68
C SER A 257 7.65 -11.90 -18.85
N ILE A 258 8.29 -10.76 -18.58
CA ILE A 258 8.71 -9.79 -19.59
C ILE A 258 10.17 -10.02 -19.97
N GLY A 259 10.47 -11.02 -20.79
CA GLY A 259 11.84 -11.30 -21.23
C GLY A 259 12.53 -10.16 -22.02
N GLY A 260 13.86 -10.19 -22.04
CA GLY A 260 14.69 -9.40 -22.97
C GLY A 260 14.85 -7.92 -22.57
N LYS A 261 14.60 -7.00 -23.52
CA LYS A 261 14.91 -5.56 -23.37
C LYS A 261 14.07 -4.89 -22.28
N ALA A 262 12.83 -5.33 -22.07
CA ALA A 262 11.94 -4.72 -21.10
C ALA A 262 12.28 -5.15 -19.66
N GLU A 263 12.73 -6.39 -19.42
CA GLU A 263 13.31 -6.82 -18.14
C GLU A 263 14.49 -5.91 -17.74
N LYS A 264 15.41 -5.68 -18.70
CA LYS A 264 16.57 -4.81 -18.48
C LYS A 264 16.16 -3.39 -18.14
N LEU A 265 15.25 -2.79 -18.92
CA LEU A 265 14.83 -1.40 -18.67
C LEU A 265 14.08 -1.26 -17.33
N ALA A 266 13.35 -2.29 -16.92
CA ALA A 266 12.66 -2.33 -15.64
C ALA A 266 13.61 -2.46 -14.44
N THR A 267 14.64 -3.31 -14.55
CA THR A 267 15.68 -3.45 -13.52
C THR A 267 16.57 -2.21 -13.43
N ASP A 268 16.87 -1.57 -14.57
CA ASP A 268 17.58 -0.28 -14.63
C ASP A 268 16.79 0.84 -13.94
N ASN A 269 15.47 0.91 -14.18
CA ASN A 269 14.59 1.86 -13.51
C ASN A 269 14.46 1.60 -12.01
N LEU A 270 14.32 0.34 -11.59
CA LEU A 270 14.29 -0.02 -10.17
C LEU A 270 15.59 0.40 -9.48
N ARG A 271 16.75 0.12 -10.10
CA ARG A 271 18.05 0.59 -9.61
C ARG A 271 18.09 2.11 -9.51
N GLU A 272 17.60 2.82 -10.52
CA GLU A 272 17.56 4.29 -10.50
C GLU A 272 16.66 4.84 -9.40
N VAL A 273 15.49 4.24 -9.16
CA VAL A 273 14.62 4.59 -8.03
C VAL A 273 15.36 4.36 -6.71
N ILE A 274 16.05 3.22 -6.55
CA ILE A 274 16.83 2.93 -5.35
C ILE A 274 17.94 3.96 -5.12
N ASP A 275 18.69 4.29 -6.18
CA ASP A 275 19.81 5.23 -6.10
C ASP A 275 19.32 6.63 -5.72
N ARG A 276 18.27 7.11 -6.39
CA ARG A 276 17.73 8.44 -6.14
C ARG A 276 16.93 8.53 -4.85
N CYS A 277 16.30 7.44 -4.40
CA CYS A 277 15.53 7.42 -3.16
C CYS A 277 16.38 7.95 -2.00
N ARG A 278 17.64 7.49 -1.87
CA ARG A 278 18.53 7.84 -0.76
C ARG A 278 18.75 9.34 -0.56
N ASP A 279 18.89 10.09 -1.65
CA ASP A 279 19.35 11.49 -1.59
C ASP A 279 18.26 12.48 -2.01
N GLU A 280 17.21 12.02 -2.70
CA GLU A 280 16.32 12.89 -3.45
C GLU A 280 14.84 12.79 -3.03
N LEU A 281 14.43 11.89 -2.13
CA LEU A 281 13.03 11.69 -1.77
C LEU A 281 12.80 11.72 -0.25
N PRO A 282 12.84 12.91 0.38
CA PRO A 282 12.83 13.02 1.83
C PRO A 282 11.54 12.48 2.44
N GLY A 283 11.68 11.64 3.46
CA GLY A 283 10.57 11.01 4.18
C GLY A 283 9.83 9.94 3.36
N ALA A 284 10.44 9.40 2.31
CA ALA A 284 9.83 8.36 1.49
C ALA A 284 10.30 6.94 1.84
N LEU A 285 9.37 5.99 1.89
CA LEU A 285 9.65 4.55 1.98
C LEU A 285 9.10 3.83 0.74
N PHE A 286 9.98 3.23 -0.06
CA PHE A 286 9.59 2.38 -1.17
C PHE A 286 9.57 0.92 -0.74
N VAL A 287 8.48 0.21 -0.99
CA VAL A 287 8.36 -1.21 -0.68
C VAL A 287 7.92 -1.96 -1.91
N TYR A 288 8.75 -2.89 -2.39
CA TYR A 288 8.46 -3.73 -3.54
C TYR A 288 8.18 -5.16 -3.09
N ALA A 289 6.98 -5.67 -3.36
CA ALA A 289 6.67 -7.08 -3.15
C ALA A 289 7.09 -7.90 -4.37
N VAL A 290 8.07 -8.78 -4.19
CA VAL A 290 8.71 -9.57 -5.25
C VAL A 290 8.68 -11.07 -4.92
N PRO A 291 8.70 -11.94 -5.92
CA PRO A 291 8.82 -13.38 -5.70
C PRO A 291 10.30 -13.75 -5.48
N PRO A 292 10.63 -14.89 -4.84
CA PRO A 292 12.02 -15.31 -4.61
C PRO A 292 12.83 -15.44 -5.91
N GLN A 293 12.19 -15.87 -7.00
CA GLN A 293 12.81 -16.00 -8.34
C GLN A 293 13.33 -14.65 -8.86
N PHE A 294 12.70 -13.52 -8.49
CA PHE A 294 13.22 -12.19 -8.82
C PHE A 294 14.62 -11.98 -8.23
N ILE A 295 14.81 -12.34 -6.96
CA ILE A 295 16.07 -12.17 -6.24
C ILE A 295 17.13 -13.20 -6.66
N ASN A 296 16.70 -14.44 -6.91
CA ASN A 296 17.60 -15.56 -7.18
C ASN A 296 18.00 -15.68 -8.65
N ASP A 297 17.11 -15.33 -9.58
CA ASP A 297 17.33 -15.55 -11.02
C ASP A 297 17.46 -14.24 -11.80
N ILE A 298 16.68 -13.21 -11.46
CA ILE A 298 16.69 -11.93 -12.21
C ILE A 298 17.81 -11.02 -11.71
N VAL A 299 17.82 -10.65 -10.42
CA VAL A 299 18.78 -9.71 -9.85
C VAL A 299 20.25 -10.08 -10.16
N PRO A 300 20.70 -11.35 -10.11
CA PRO A 300 22.10 -11.70 -10.41
C PRO A 300 22.50 -11.46 -11.87
N ARG A 301 21.55 -11.37 -12.80
CA ARG A 301 21.81 -11.01 -14.21
C ARG A 301 22.12 -9.52 -14.39
N TYR A 302 21.83 -8.69 -13.38
CA TYR A 302 21.99 -7.23 -13.41
C TYR A 302 22.89 -6.75 -12.25
N PRO A 303 24.22 -6.74 -12.44
CA PRO A 303 25.18 -6.46 -11.35
C PRO A 303 24.95 -5.14 -10.61
N ALA A 304 24.54 -4.08 -11.32
CA ALA A 304 24.28 -2.78 -10.71
C ALA A 304 23.09 -2.81 -9.74
N LEU A 305 22.02 -3.53 -10.06
CA LEU A 305 20.89 -3.75 -9.16
C LEU A 305 21.29 -4.70 -8.02
N GLN A 306 22.03 -5.76 -8.33
CA GLN A 306 22.49 -6.74 -7.33
C GLN A 306 23.31 -6.09 -6.22
N GLN A 307 24.20 -5.14 -6.54
CA GLN A 307 24.98 -4.41 -5.54
C GLN A 307 24.13 -3.57 -4.58
N ARG A 308 22.93 -3.18 -4.97
CA ARG A 308 21.99 -2.49 -4.08
C ARG A 308 21.19 -3.47 -3.25
N VAL A 309 20.62 -4.48 -3.89
CA VAL A 309 19.68 -5.41 -3.24
C VAL A 309 20.37 -6.42 -2.32
N ARG A 310 21.60 -6.82 -2.62
CA ARG A 310 22.31 -7.81 -1.81
C ARG A 310 22.74 -7.20 -0.47
N ALA A 311 22.39 -7.85 0.63
CA ALA A 311 22.83 -7.49 1.97
C ALA A 311 23.28 -8.72 2.75
N PRO A 312 24.17 -8.55 3.75
CA PRO A 312 24.50 -9.60 4.68
C PRO A 312 23.33 -9.82 5.64
N GLY A 313 22.90 -11.08 5.76
CA GLY A 313 21.82 -11.45 6.66
C GLY A 313 20.44 -10.93 6.27
N ARG A 314 19.45 -11.27 7.09
CA ARG A 314 18.03 -10.98 6.86
C ARG A 314 17.64 -9.68 7.53
N PHE A 315 16.61 -9.03 7.01
CA PHE A 315 15.98 -7.92 7.72
C PHE A 315 15.40 -8.42 9.04
N SER A 316 15.70 -7.69 10.10
CA SER A 316 15.22 -7.93 11.46
C SER A 316 15.45 -6.68 12.28
N ARG A 317 15.00 -6.66 13.53
CA ARG A 317 15.31 -5.57 14.46
C ARG A 317 16.82 -5.32 14.61
N ALA A 318 17.64 -6.37 14.61
CA ALA A 318 19.10 -6.28 14.73
C ALA A 318 19.79 -5.89 13.41
N ASN A 319 19.16 -6.14 12.26
CA ASN A 319 19.70 -5.86 10.94
C ASN A 319 18.68 -5.13 10.07
N HIS A 320 18.16 -4.01 10.57
CA HIS A 320 17.15 -3.22 9.87
C HIS A 320 17.69 -2.63 8.56
N PHE A 321 19.00 -2.56 8.36
CA PHE A 321 19.64 -2.08 7.13
C PHE A 321 19.42 -3.00 5.91
N SER A 322 19.17 -4.30 6.13
CA SER A 322 18.94 -5.21 5.01
C SER A 322 17.73 -4.74 4.19
N PRO A 323 17.82 -4.61 2.87
CA PRO A 323 16.69 -4.22 2.05
C PRO A 323 15.71 -5.39 1.87
N GLN A 324 16.09 -6.62 2.24
CA GLN A 324 15.33 -7.83 1.96
C GLN A 324 14.54 -8.30 3.20
N ILE A 325 13.21 -8.20 3.12
CA ILE A 325 12.25 -8.69 4.10
C ILE A 325 11.71 -10.02 3.59
N SER A 326 12.03 -11.13 4.25
CA SER A 326 11.61 -12.48 3.83
C SER A 326 10.37 -12.92 4.58
N LEU A 327 9.30 -13.29 3.86
CA LEU A 327 8.04 -13.81 4.43
C LEU A 327 8.05 -15.33 4.66
N GLU A 328 9.17 -15.98 4.37
CA GLU A 328 9.44 -17.38 4.76
C GLU A 328 9.95 -17.46 6.20
N HIS A 329 10.42 -16.34 6.76
CA HIS A 329 11.05 -16.29 8.09
C HIS A 329 10.26 -15.36 9.00
N LEU A 330 9.08 -15.85 9.35
CA LEU A 330 8.13 -15.20 10.24
C LEU A 330 8.41 -15.57 11.71
N ASP A 331 7.66 -14.95 12.62
CA ASP A 331 7.76 -15.14 14.07
C ASP A 331 7.29 -16.54 14.51
N LEU A 332 6.45 -17.17 13.70
CA LEU A 332 5.92 -18.51 13.88
C LEU A 332 6.34 -19.39 12.71
N ASP A 333 6.46 -20.70 12.95
CA ASP A 333 6.54 -21.65 11.85
C ASP A 333 5.23 -21.70 11.05
N GLU A 334 5.29 -22.32 9.88
CA GLU A 334 4.19 -22.32 8.92
C GLU A 334 2.88 -22.91 9.47
N ASN A 335 2.97 -23.98 10.27
CA ASN A 335 1.79 -24.66 10.78
C ASN A 335 1.17 -23.85 11.92
N ASP A 336 1.99 -23.45 12.89
CA ASP A 336 1.58 -22.61 14.00
C ASP A 336 0.99 -21.27 13.53
N LEU A 337 1.54 -20.71 12.45
CA LEU A 337 1.00 -19.53 11.78
C LEU A 337 -0.43 -19.76 11.27
N MET A 338 -0.68 -20.86 10.55
CA MET A 338 -2.01 -21.17 10.02
C MET A 338 -3.00 -21.45 11.14
N VAL A 339 -2.61 -22.20 12.16
CA VAL A 339 -3.45 -22.44 13.34
C VAL A 339 -3.84 -21.12 13.99
N ALA A 340 -2.87 -20.25 14.27
CA ALA A 340 -3.14 -18.95 14.88
C ALA A 340 -3.99 -18.03 14.00
N ILE A 341 -3.88 -18.09 12.66
CA ILE A 341 -4.81 -17.41 11.75
C ILE A 341 -6.23 -17.97 11.95
N GLY A 342 -6.40 -19.30 11.95
CA GLY A 342 -7.69 -19.95 12.19
C GLY A 342 -8.32 -19.53 13.52
N GLU A 343 -7.53 -19.49 14.58
CA GLU A 343 -7.96 -19.03 15.90
C GLU A 343 -8.49 -17.58 15.88
N LYS A 344 -7.88 -16.70 15.08
CA LYS A 344 -8.35 -15.32 14.90
C LYS A 344 -9.60 -15.23 14.02
N LEU A 345 -9.77 -16.13 13.05
CA LEU A 345 -10.92 -16.11 12.14
C LEU A 345 -12.22 -16.56 12.79
N ILE A 346 -12.18 -17.46 13.78
CA ILE A 346 -13.38 -17.94 14.50
C ILE A 346 -14.21 -16.79 15.10
N PRO A 347 -13.67 -15.92 15.98
CA PRO A 347 -14.47 -14.84 16.56
C PRO A 347 -14.91 -13.79 15.53
N ILE A 348 -14.17 -13.62 14.43
CA ILE A 348 -14.58 -12.75 13.32
C ILE A 348 -15.80 -13.36 12.61
N TYR A 349 -15.79 -14.68 12.39
CA TYR A 349 -16.89 -15.42 11.79
C TYR A 349 -18.16 -15.37 12.66
N GLU A 350 -18.02 -15.65 13.95
CA GLU A 350 -19.10 -15.58 14.94
C GLU A 350 -19.77 -14.20 14.93
N LEU A 351 -18.96 -13.14 14.95
CA LEU A 351 -19.45 -11.77 14.88
C LEU A 351 -20.14 -11.45 13.55
N ALA A 352 -19.57 -11.90 12.43
CA ALA A 352 -20.11 -11.66 11.09
C ALA A 352 -21.53 -12.22 10.91
N PHE A 353 -21.77 -13.43 11.42
CA PHE A 353 -23.03 -14.17 11.21
C PHE A 353 -23.94 -14.23 12.44
N GLY A 354 -23.50 -13.70 13.59
CA GLY A 354 -24.28 -13.73 14.83
C GLY A 354 -24.48 -15.15 15.35
N VAL A 355 -23.47 -16.00 15.20
CA VAL A 355 -23.47 -17.40 15.64
C VAL A 355 -22.46 -17.62 16.76
N THR A 356 -22.57 -18.74 17.46
CA THR A 356 -21.58 -19.21 18.42
C THR A 356 -21.21 -20.63 18.03
N LEU A 357 -19.94 -20.87 17.76
CA LEU A 357 -19.40 -22.16 17.36
C LEU A 357 -18.72 -22.84 18.55
N ASP A 358 -18.63 -24.16 18.56
CA ASP A 358 -17.83 -24.88 19.53
C ASP A 358 -16.33 -24.64 19.26
N GLN A 359 -15.75 -23.72 20.02
CA GLN A 359 -14.34 -23.34 19.88
C GLN A 359 -13.39 -24.53 19.97
N ARG A 360 -13.70 -25.55 20.78
CA ARG A 360 -12.84 -26.73 20.89
C ARG A 360 -12.84 -27.53 19.59
N ILE A 361 -14.00 -27.69 18.97
CA ILE A 361 -14.12 -28.35 17.67
C ILE A 361 -13.41 -27.51 16.60
N GLN A 362 -13.70 -26.21 16.54
CA GLN A 362 -13.16 -25.36 15.47
C GLN A 362 -11.65 -25.15 15.56
N TYR A 363 -11.06 -25.05 16.76
CA TYR A 363 -9.61 -25.02 16.92
C TYR A 363 -8.95 -26.33 16.47
N ALA A 364 -9.57 -27.47 16.77
CA ALA A 364 -9.07 -28.76 16.30
C ALA A 364 -9.18 -28.88 14.77
N ASN A 365 -10.28 -28.42 14.17
CA ASN A 365 -10.45 -28.39 12.72
C ASN A 365 -9.44 -27.45 12.04
N ALA A 366 -9.15 -26.29 12.63
CA ALA A 366 -8.09 -25.41 12.16
C ALA A 366 -6.73 -26.12 12.13
N ALA A 367 -6.39 -26.85 13.20
CA ALA A 367 -5.15 -27.62 13.25
C ALA A 367 -5.10 -28.77 12.23
N ILE A 368 -6.20 -29.47 12.01
CA ILE A 368 -6.28 -30.54 11.00
C ILE A 368 -6.10 -29.96 9.59
N LEU A 369 -6.85 -28.90 9.25
CA LEU A 369 -6.74 -28.23 7.95
C LEU A 369 -5.36 -27.59 7.74
N ALA A 370 -4.72 -27.05 8.78
CA ALA A 370 -3.36 -26.53 8.69
C ALA A 370 -2.34 -27.63 8.36
N ASN A 371 -2.45 -28.80 9.00
CA ASN A 371 -1.62 -29.96 8.67
C ASN A 371 -1.84 -30.43 7.22
N VAL A 372 -3.10 -30.58 6.81
CA VAL A 372 -3.44 -31.01 5.44
C VAL A 372 -2.98 -30.00 4.40
N ALA A 373 -3.18 -28.70 4.62
CA ALA A 373 -2.72 -27.66 3.70
C ALA A 373 -1.20 -27.68 3.50
N ARG A 374 -0.44 -28.01 4.55
CA ARG A 374 1.02 -28.18 4.47
C ARG A 374 1.41 -29.44 3.68
N ASP A 375 0.72 -30.56 3.90
CA ASP A 375 1.13 -31.87 3.41
C ASP A 375 0.64 -32.16 1.97
N VAL A 376 -0.53 -31.65 1.58
CA VAL A 376 -1.14 -31.87 0.25
C VAL A 376 -0.46 -31.03 -0.83
N PHE A 377 0.09 -29.87 -0.50
CA PHE A 377 0.70 -28.96 -1.46
C PHE A 377 2.16 -28.67 -1.12
N LEU A 378 3.05 -29.50 -1.67
CA LEU A 378 4.50 -29.23 -1.75
C LEU A 378 4.83 -28.00 -2.61
N ASP A 379 3.84 -27.45 -3.34
CA ASP A 379 3.95 -26.24 -4.15
C ASP A 379 3.17 -25.05 -3.55
N ILE A 380 3.80 -23.89 -3.73
CA ILE A 380 3.37 -22.50 -3.54
C ILE A 380 1.86 -22.30 -3.26
N SER A 381 1.53 -21.68 -2.10
CA SER A 381 0.22 -21.07 -1.71
C SER A 381 -0.60 -21.77 -0.59
N HIS A 382 -0.01 -22.61 0.26
CA HIS A 382 -0.70 -23.30 1.38
C HIS A 382 -1.44 -22.35 2.35
N ARG A 383 -0.90 -21.16 2.65
CA ARG A 383 -1.58 -20.18 3.55
C ARG A 383 -2.93 -19.71 3.01
N ARG A 384 -2.98 -19.38 1.72
CA ARG A 384 -4.21 -18.95 1.03
C ARG A 384 -5.23 -20.09 0.98
N LEU A 385 -4.76 -21.31 0.69
CA LEU A 385 -5.62 -22.48 0.64
C LEU A 385 -6.22 -22.77 2.00
N PHE A 386 -5.41 -22.78 3.06
CA PHE A 386 -5.85 -22.96 4.44
C PHE A 386 -6.95 -21.96 4.80
N VAL A 387 -6.73 -20.66 4.58
CA VAL A 387 -7.72 -19.61 4.89
C VAL A 387 -9.04 -19.88 4.18
N LYS A 388 -8.98 -20.23 2.89
CA LYS A 388 -10.17 -20.52 2.10
C LYS A 388 -10.90 -21.76 2.62
N ALA A 389 -10.17 -22.86 2.81
CA ALA A 389 -10.73 -24.12 3.30
C ALA A 389 -11.36 -23.94 4.68
N PHE A 390 -10.69 -23.25 5.59
CA PHE A 390 -11.18 -23.03 6.94
C PHE A 390 -12.43 -22.15 6.97
N VAL A 391 -12.47 -21.05 6.22
CA VAL A 391 -13.68 -20.21 6.13
C VAL A 391 -14.85 -20.98 5.51
N THR A 392 -14.60 -21.77 4.45
CA THR A 392 -15.62 -22.64 3.86
C THR A 392 -16.12 -23.68 4.86
N GLU A 393 -15.23 -24.23 5.67
CA GLU A 393 -15.58 -25.22 6.68
C GLU A 393 -16.44 -24.63 7.80
N LEU A 394 -16.09 -23.45 8.31
CA LEU A 394 -16.94 -22.74 9.29
C LEU A 394 -18.36 -22.53 8.75
N ALA A 395 -18.49 -22.16 7.47
CA ALA A 395 -19.79 -22.02 6.81
C ALA A 395 -20.54 -23.34 6.64
N ARG A 396 -19.82 -24.42 6.32
CA ARG A 396 -20.40 -25.77 6.20
C ARG A 396 -20.93 -26.24 7.55
N GLN A 397 -20.14 -26.11 8.62
CA GLN A 397 -20.55 -26.55 9.96
C GLN A 397 -21.68 -25.68 10.52
N GLN A 398 -21.69 -24.37 10.24
CA GLN A 398 -22.84 -23.52 10.57
C GLN A 398 -24.14 -23.99 9.89
N ALA A 399 -24.07 -24.43 8.64
CA ALA A 399 -25.23 -24.89 7.88
C ALA A 399 -25.64 -26.33 8.22
N THR A 400 -24.77 -27.10 8.87
CA THR A 400 -24.96 -28.51 9.19
C THR A 400 -24.72 -28.75 10.69
N GLU A 401 -24.06 -29.85 11.07
CA GLU A 401 -23.72 -30.17 12.45
C GLU A 401 -22.22 -30.05 12.65
N GLU A 402 -21.81 -29.38 13.74
CA GLU A 402 -20.40 -29.24 14.10
C GLU A 402 -19.80 -30.60 14.48
N HIS A 403 -18.65 -30.93 13.89
CA HIS A 403 -17.89 -32.13 14.23
C HIS A 403 -16.40 -31.91 13.98
N LEU A 404 -15.62 -32.77 14.63
CA LEU A 404 -14.20 -32.87 14.35
C LEU A 404 -14.01 -33.51 12.98
N LEU A 405 -13.28 -32.83 12.10
CA LEU A 405 -12.95 -33.34 10.78
C LEU A 405 -12.08 -34.60 10.89
N GLU A 406 -12.37 -35.59 10.05
CA GLU A 406 -11.40 -36.63 9.75
C GLU A 406 -10.40 -36.14 8.69
N GLU A 407 -9.19 -36.69 8.67
CA GLU A 407 -8.14 -36.30 7.71
C GLU A 407 -8.62 -36.44 6.25
N ALA A 408 -9.42 -37.47 5.96
CA ALA A 408 -10.00 -37.70 4.65
C ALA A 408 -11.01 -36.61 4.24
N GLU A 409 -11.74 -36.03 5.19
CA GLU A 409 -12.67 -34.92 4.95
C GLU A 409 -11.93 -33.61 4.73
N ALA A 410 -10.83 -33.39 5.46
CA ALA A 410 -10.01 -32.19 5.31
C ALA A 410 -9.22 -32.16 4.00
N VAL A 411 -8.92 -33.32 3.40
CA VAL A 411 -8.24 -33.45 2.10
C VAL A 411 -9.21 -33.24 0.92
N ALA A 412 -10.48 -33.57 1.09
CA ALA A 412 -11.51 -33.48 0.06
C ALA A 412 -11.93 -32.03 -0.21
#